data_AF-A0A2I0QGP2-F1
#
_entry.id   AF-A0A2I0QGP2-F1
#
_cell.length_a   1.000
_cell.length_b   1.000
_cell.length_c   1.000
_cell.angle_alpha   90.00
_cell.angle_beta   90.00
_cell.angle_gamma   90.00
#
_symmetry.space_group_name_H-M   'P 1'
#
loop_
_entity.id
_entity.type
_entity.pdbx_description
1 polymer ?
#
loop_
_entity_poly.entity_id
_entity_poly.type
_entity_poly.pdbx_seq_one_letter_code
_entity_poly.pdbx_strand_id
1 'polypeptide(L)'
;MTLGQEFQAYGRAIEKDIERVNFAKKFLEELAIGGNAIGTGINTPPKFRDLTVEYLNLYLSKKFIPAKNGIEEVQFLTDIANFSSALKMVAIDLNKISNDLRLLNSGPYAGFNEIFLPAVEPGSSIMPGKINPSICEAINQVCFKVFGNDLTITNCCAAGQLELNTHMPVIAYSLIESIKILTNGINCGKFVVFDNCIKSYTWL
;
A
#
# COMPACT_ATOMS: atom_id res chain seq x y z
N MET A 1 -9.21 -7.31 28.53
CA MET A 1 -7.97 -7.39 27.72
C MET A 1 -6.99 -6.35 28.25
N THR A 2 -5.69 -6.51 27.99
CA THR A 2 -4.66 -5.49 28.32
C THR A 2 -4.34 -4.64 27.10
N LEU A 3 -3.86 -3.41 27.30
CA LEU A 3 -3.39 -2.55 26.20
C LEU A 3 -2.27 -3.22 25.39
N GLY A 4 -1.41 -4.00 26.04
CA GLY A 4 -0.39 -4.80 25.36
C GLY A 4 -0.99 -5.82 24.39
N GLN A 5 -2.08 -6.50 24.77
CA GLN A 5 -2.79 -7.43 23.88
C GLN A 5 -3.38 -6.71 22.66
N GLU A 6 -3.88 -5.48 22.84
CA GLU A 6 -4.41 -4.65 21.76
C GLU A 6 -3.34 -4.27 20.74
N PHE A 7 -2.21 -3.73 21.19
CA PHE A 7 -1.10 -3.36 20.32
C PHE A 7 -0.44 -4.57 19.65
N GLN A 8 -0.38 -5.72 20.33
CA GLN A 8 0.05 -6.98 19.71
C GLN A 8 -0.88 -7.41 18.58
N ALA A 9 -2.19 -7.21 18.72
CA ALA A 9 -3.15 -7.50 17.66
C ALA A 9 -2.93 -6.58 16.44
N TYR A 10 -2.64 -5.29 16.65
CA TYR A 10 -2.26 -4.38 15.56
C TYR A 10 -0.99 -4.83 14.85
N GLY A 11 0.06 -5.19 15.61
CA GLY A 11 1.30 -5.72 15.05
C GLY A 11 1.08 -6.95 14.18
N ARG A 12 0.27 -7.91 14.65
CA ARG A 12 -0.06 -9.11 13.88
C ARG A 12 -0.86 -8.80 12.61
N ALA A 13 -1.73 -7.79 12.60
CA ALA A 13 -2.43 -7.38 11.39
C ALA A 13 -1.44 -6.89 10.32
N ILE A 14 -0.49 -6.03 10.72
CA ILE A 14 0.55 -5.52 9.81
C ILE A 14 1.48 -6.63 9.30
N GLU A 15 1.83 -7.62 10.12
CA GLU A 15 2.58 -8.80 9.65
C GLU A 15 1.84 -9.54 8.53
N LYS A 16 0.53 -9.76 8.69
CA LYS A 16 -0.30 -10.39 7.65
C LYS A 16 -0.35 -9.54 6.38
N ASP A 17 -0.40 -8.21 6.51
CA ASP A 17 -0.35 -7.31 5.36
C ASP A 17 0.98 -7.41 4.60
N ILE A 18 2.10 -7.50 5.30
CA ILE A 18 3.41 -7.71 4.69
C ILE A 18 3.43 -9.05 3.92
N GLU A 19 2.86 -10.11 4.51
CA GLU A 19 2.72 -11.41 3.84
C GLU A 19 1.88 -11.29 2.54
N ARG A 20 0.71 -10.62 2.60
CA ARG A 20 -0.19 -10.39 1.46
C ARG A 20 0.49 -9.63 0.33
N VAL A 21 1.15 -8.51 0.64
CA VAL A 21 1.86 -7.68 -0.33
C VAL A 21 3.00 -8.45 -0.98
N ASN A 22 3.80 -9.17 -0.19
CA ASN A 22 4.90 -9.98 -0.72
C ASN A 22 4.41 -11.14 -1.59
N PHE A 23 3.26 -11.74 -1.25
CA PHE A 23 2.66 -12.78 -2.07
C PHE A 23 2.15 -12.21 -3.40
N ALA A 24 1.38 -11.13 -3.38
CA ALA A 24 0.85 -10.49 -4.58
C ALA A 24 1.96 -9.97 -5.51
N LYS A 25 3.07 -9.48 -4.93
CA LYS A 25 4.24 -9.02 -5.69
C LYS A 25 4.84 -10.10 -6.60
N LYS A 26 4.77 -11.38 -6.21
CA LYS A 26 5.39 -12.48 -6.99
C LYS A 26 4.82 -12.57 -8.40
N PHE A 27 3.54 -12.26 -8.57
CA PHE A 27 2.91 -12.28 -9.88
C PHE A 27 3.45 -11.17 -10.79
N LEU A 28 3.86 -10.03 -10.21
CA LEU A 28 4.51 -8.94 -10.96
C LEU A 28 5.96 -9.24 -11.38
N GLU A 29 6.50 -10.42 -11.03
CA GLU A 29 7.82 -10.86 -11.49
C GLU A 29 7.76 -11.47 -12.89
N GLU A 30 6.58 -11.82 -13.39
CA GLU A 30 6.34 -12.27 -14.76
C GLU A 30 6.29 -11.06 -15.71
N LEU A 31 7.04 -11.09 -16.81
CA LEU A 31 7.19 -9.95 -17.72
C LEU A 31 6.71 -10.26 -19.14
N ALA A 32 5.85 -9.38 -19.67
CA ALA A 32 5.36 -9.40 -21.07
C ALA A 32 6.44 -9.16 -22.15
N ILE A 33 7.71 -9.01 -21.75
CA ILE A 33 8.78 -8.52 -22.64
C ILE A 33 9.02 -9.48 -23.82
N GLY A 34 9.12 -8.90 -25.01
CA GLY A 34 9.20 -9.65 -26.28
C GLY A 34 7.89 -10.31 -26.71
N GLY A 35 6.75 -9.98 -26.07
CA GLY A 35 5.39 -10.24 -26.58
C GLY A 35 5.04 -9.41 -27.83
N ASN A 36 5.69 -8.25 -28.00
CA ASN A 36 5.44 -7.26 -29.05
C ASN A 36 3.99 -6.78 -29.07
N ALA A 37 3.34 -6.73 -30.23
CA ALA A 37 2.05 -6.06 -30.40
C ALA A 37 0.90 -6.72 -29.62
N ILE A 38 0.84 -8.06 -29.62
CA ILE A 38 -0.30 -8.83 -29.08
C ILE A 38 0.15 -10.07 -28.31
N GLY A 39 1.41 -10.14 -27.89
CA GLY A 39 1.93 -11.26 -27.07
C GLY A 39 2.52 -12.45 -27.83
N THR A 40 2.27 -12.57 -29.14
CA THR A 40 2.75 -13.69 -29.98
C THR A 40 4.27 -13.76 -30.11
N GLY A 41 4.96 -12.63 -29.92
CA GLY A 41 6.40 -12.53 -30.19
C GLY A 41 6.74 -12.53 -31.69
N ILE A 42 5.77 -12.26 -32.58
CA ILE A 42 6.09 -12.05 -34.00
C ILE A 42 7.10 -10.92 -34.14
N ASN A 43 8.16 -11.14 -34.92
CA ASN A 43 9.32 -10.24 -35.02
C ASN A 43 10.24 -10.18 -33.78
N THR A 44 10.08 -11.08 -32.80
CA THR A 44 11.04 -11.26 -31.69
C THR A 44 12.03 -12.38 -32.03
N PRO A 45 13.35 -12.13 -32.03
CA PRO A 45 14.34 -13.21 -32.13
C PRO A 45 14.19 -14.24 -30.99
N PRO A 46 14.37 -15.55 -31.24
CA PRO A 46 14.05 -16.59 -30.25
C PRO A 46 14.67 -16.40 -28.86
N LYS A 47 15.89 -15.85 -28.77
CA LYS A 47 16.59 -15.63 -27.50
C LYS A 47 16.31 -14.28 -26.83
N PHE A 48 15.59 -13.37 -27.48
CA PHE A 48 15.44 -12.00 -27.01
C PHE A 48 14.77 -11.94 -25.64
N ARG A 49 13.71 -12.74 -25.40
CA ARG A 49 12.98 -12.74 -24.12
C ARG A 49 13.89 -13.15 -22.97
N ASP A 50 14.49 -14.33 -23.08
CA ASP A 50 15.33 -14.91 -22.04
C ASP A 50 16.55 -14.04 -21.75
N LEU A 51 17.25 -13.57 -22.79
CA LEU A 51 18.41 -12.70 -22.61
C LEU A 51 18.02 -11.37 -21.97
N THR A 52 16.89 -10.78 -22.36
CA THR A 52 16.46 -9.50 -21.79
C THR A 52 16.14 -9.65 -20.30
N VAL A 53 15.42 -10.70 -19.92
CA VAL A 53 15.13 -11.00 -18.52
C VAL A 53 16.41 -11.30 -17.73
N GLU A 54 17.35 -12.06 -18.31
CA GLU A 54 18.67 -12.36 -17.71
C GLU A 54 19.44 -11.07 -17.41
N TYR A 55 19.58 -10.18 -18.40
CA TYR A 55 20.26 -8.90 -18.21
C TYR A 55 19.53 -8.02 -17.20
N LEU A 56 18.19 -7.92 -17.25
CA LEU A 56 17.42 -7.15 -16.26
C LEU A 56 17.66 -7.66 -14.83
N ASN A 57 17.67 -8.97 -14.63
CA ASN A 57 17.93 -9.58 -13.33
C ASN A 57 19.35 -9.29 -12.84
N LEU A 58 20.34 -9.35 -13.74
CA LEU A 58 21.74 -9.00 -13.43
C LEU A 58 21.89 -7.53 -13.04
N TYR A 59 21.27 -6.60 -13.79
CA TYR A 59 21.37 -5.17 -13.51
C TYR A 59 20.59 -4.74 -12.26
N LEU A 60 19.42 -5.33 -12.01
CA LEU A 60 18.52 -4.88 -10.95
C LEU A 60 18.61 -5.72 -9.67
N SER A 61 19.39 -6.80 -9.67
CA SER A 61 19.40 -7.80 -8.59
C SER A 61 17.99 -8.31 -8.26
N LYS A 62 17.24 -8.67 -9.31
CA LYS A 62 15.85 -9.17 -9.22
C LYS A 62 15.72 -10.58 -9.80
N LYS A 63 14.51 -11.14 -9.71
CA LYS A 63 14.16 -12.49 -10.15
C LYS A 63 12.94 -12.48 -11.07
N PHE A 64 12.96 -11.61 -12.07
CA PHE A 64 11.98 -11.61 -13.13
C PHE A 64 12.02 -12.90 -13.94
N ILE A 65 10.88 -13.29 -14.49
CA ILE A 65 10.72 -14.42 -15.40
C ILE A 65 9.98 -13.96 -16.66
N PRO A 66 10.25 -14.54 -17.83
CA PRO A 66 9.46 -14.25 -19.02
C PRO A 66 8.03 -14.79 -18.86
N ALA A 67 7.06 -14.10 -19.45
CA ALA A 67 5.68 -14.58 -19.47
C ALA A 67 5.56 -15.98 -20.08
N LYS A 68 4.91 -16.89 -19.35
CA LYS A 68 4.56 -18.23 -19.80
C LYS A 68 3.60 -18.17 -20.98
N ASN A 69 2.72 -17.18 -20.98
CA ASN A 69 1.84 -16.87 -22.10
C ASN A 69 1.84 -15.36 -22.36
N GLY A 70 2.61 -14.92 -23.36
CA GLY A 70 2.70 -13.50 -23.70
C GLY A 70 1.39 -12.89 -24.19
N ILE A 71 0.45 -13.68 -24.74
CA ILE A 71 -0.86 -13.16 -25.17
C ILE A 71 -1.69 -12.81 -23.93
N GLU A 72 -1.73 -13.71 -22.96
CA GLU A 72 -2.45 -13.50 -21.71
C GLU A 72 -1.91 -12.29 -20.94
N GLU A 73 -0.59 -12.19 -20.79
CA GLU A 73 0.08 -11.09 -20.08
C GLU A 73 -0.20 -9.70 -20.69
N VAL A 74 -0.48 -9.61 -22.00
CA VAL A 74 -0.84 -8.34 -22.67
C VAL A 74 -2.34 -8.03 -22.52
N GLN A 75 -3.18 -9.06 -22.42
CA GLN A 75 -4.64 -8.94 -22.33
C GLN A 75 -5.13 -8.70 -20.90
N PHE A 76 -4.57 -9.41 -19.93
CA PHE A 76 -5.06 -9.49 -18.56
C PHE A 76 -4.12 -8.77 -17.60
N LEU A 77 -4.63 -7.75 -16.91
CA LEU A 77 -3.88 -6.98 -15.91
C LEU A 77 -4.33 -7.31 -14.47
N THR A 78 -4.81 -8.54 -14.26
CA THR A 78 -5.36 -8.99 -12.98
C THR A 78 -4.30 -9.10 -11.90
N ASP A 79 -3.05 -9.36 -12.24
CA ASP A 79 -1.94 -9.41 -11.27
C ASP A 79 -1.65 -8.02 -10.69
N ILE A 80 -1.80 -6.97 -11.50
CA ILE A 80 -1.73 -5.58 -11.03
C ILE A 80 -2.91 -5.25 -10.12
N ALA A 81 -4.13 -5.68 -10.48
CA ALA A 81 -5.31 -5.49 -9.63
C ALA A 81 -5.17 -6.24 -8.29
N ASN A 82 -4.63 -7.46 -8.30
CA ASN A 82 -4.34 -8.24 -7.10
C ASN A 82 -3.34 -7.52 -6.18
N PHE A 83 -2.27 -6.97 -6.75
CA PHE A 83 -1.30 -6.18 -6.01
C PHE A 83 -1.91 -4.90 -5.41
N SER A 84 -2.75 -4.19 -6.18
CA SER A 84 -3.52 -3.05 -5.68
C SER A 84 -4.43 -3.45 -4.51
N SER A 85 -5.12 -4.58 -4.61
CA SER A 85 -5.99 -5.09 -3.55
C SER A 85 -5.21 -5.45 -2.29
N ALA A 86 -3.98 -5.96 -2.40
CA ALA A 86 -3.10 -6.18 -1.25
C ALA A 86 -2.72 -4.85 -0.56
N LEU A 87 -2.45 -3.79 -1.32
CA LEU A 87 -2.22 -2.45 -0.76
C LEU A 87 -3.48 -1.87 -0.11
N LYS A 88 -4.66 -2.12 -0.67
CA LYS A 88 -5.94 -1.77 -0.03
C LYS A 88 -6.10 -2.46 1.31
N MET A 89 -5.72 -3.74 1.46
CA MET A 89 -5.79 -4.42 2.76
C MET A 89 -4.95 -3.70 3.82
N VAL A 90 -3.72 -3.32 3.46
CA VAL A 90 -2.84 -2.50 4.32
C VAL A 90 -3.54 -1.20 4.72
N ALA A 91 -4.17 -0.51 3.76
CA ALA A 91 -4.89 0.73 4.03
C ALA A 91 -6.12 0.52 4.94
N ILE A 92 -6.84 -0.60 4.82
CA ILE A 92 -7.98 -0.92 5.69
C ILE A 92 -7.51 -1.10 7.14
N ASP A 93 -6.48 -1.92 7.35
CA ASP A 93 -5.96 -2.23 8.67
C ASP A 93 -5.31 -0.98 9.32
N LEU A 94 -4.57 -0.17 8.54
CA LEU A 94 -4.03 1.13 8.99
C LEU A 94 -5.12 2.15 9.34
N ASN A 95 -6.20 2.21 8.56
CA ASN A 95 -7.32 3.10 8.83
C ASN A 95 -8.00 2.73 10.15
N LYS A 96 -8.19 1.43 10.40
CA LYS A 96 -8.74 0.94 11.68
C LYS A 96 -7.83 1.31 12.85
N ILE A 97 -6.53 1.01 12.76
CA ILE A 97 -5.55 1.35 13.81
C ILE A 97 -5.57 2.87 14.09
N SER A 98 -5.59 3.69 13.04
CA SER A 98 -5.63 5.15 13.18
C SER A 98 -6.91 5.63 13.87
N ASN A 99 -8.05 4.99 13.60
CA ASN A 99 -9.31 5.33 14.26
C ASN A 99 -9.27 4.98 15.75
N ASP A 100 -8.74 3.81 16.11
CA ASP A 100 -8.58 3.41 17.51
C ASP A 100 -7.68 4.40 18.26
N LEU A 101 -6.51 4.75 17.70
CA LEU A 101 -5.59 5.70 18.31
C LEU A 101 -6.24 7.08 18.53
N ARG A 102 -7.04 7.56 17.57
CA ARG A 102 -7.79 8.82 17.72
C ARG A 102 -8.84 8.73 18.83
N LEU A 103 -9.53 7.61 18.94
CA LEU A 103 -10.57 7.41 19.94
C LEU A 103 -9.97 7.28 21.34
N LEU A 104 -8.93 6.47 21.51
CA LEU A 104 -8.23 6.27 22.78
C LEU A 104 -7.56 7.57 23.26
N ASN A 105 -7.09 8.43 22.35
CA ASN A 105 -6.53 9.75 22.66
C ASN A 105 -7.60 10.87 22.79
N SER A 106 -8.90 10.56 22.65
CA SER A 106 -9.94 11.58 22.75
C SER A 106 -10.01 12.16 24.17
N GLY A 107 -10.12 13.48 24.32
CA GLY A 107 -10.06 14.13 25.63
C GLY A 107 -9.64 15.60 25.57
N PRO A 108 -9.07 16.17 26.65
CA PRO A 108 -8.63 15.47 27.87
C PRO A 108 -9.73 15.27 28.94
N TYR A 109 -10.81 16.05 28.93
CA TYR A 109 -11.83 16.01 29.99
C TYR A 109 -13.13 15.30 29.60
N ALA A 110 -13.40 15.16 28.30
CA ALA A 110 -14.68 14.67 27.77
C ALA A 110 -14.47 13.58 26.70
N GLY A 111 -13.50 12.70 26.91
CA GLY A 111 -13.19 11.56 26.03
C GLY A 111 -12.59 10.40 26.82
N PHE A 112 -12.00 9.43 26.13
CA PHE A 112 -11.39 8.25 26.75
C PHE A 112 -10.08 8.58 27.48
N ASN A 113 -9.19 9.33 26.83
CA ASN A 113 -7.90 9.75 27.35
C ASN A 113 -7.06 8.59 27.93
N GLU A 114 -7.12 7.41 27.29
CA GLU A 114 -6.42 6.19 27.71
C GLU A 114 -4.98 6.15 27.20
N ILE A 115 -4.71 6.82 26.08
CA ILE A 115 -3.36 7.01 25.54
C ILE A 115 -3.09 8.49 25.27
N PHE A 116 -1.82 8.81 25.08
CA PHE A 116 -1.34 10.15 24.76
C PHE A 116 -0.52 10.11 23.47
N LEU A 117 -0.99 10.83 22.45
CA LEU A 117 -0.29 11.03 21.19
C LEU A 117 0.53 12.33 21.24
N PRO A 118 1.76 12.36 20.70
CA PRO A 118 2.60 13.54 20.68
C PRO A 118 1.92 14.72 19.98
N ALA A 119 2.10 15.91 20.57
CA ALA A 119 1.72 17.17 19.94
C ALA A 119 2.66 17.49 18.78
N VAL A 120 2.13 17.51 17.55
CA VAL A 120 2.87 17.90 16.35
C VAL A 120 2.61 19.35 15.94
N GLU A 121 1.41 19.87 16.24
CA GLU A 121 1.08 21.28 16.07
C GLU A 121 -0.02 21.74 17.07
N PRO A 122 -0.17 23.07 17.30
CA PRO A 122 -1.33 23.61 18.01
C PRO A 122 -2.63 23.28 17.27
N GLY A 123 -3.56 22.62 17.96
CA GLY A 123 -4.81 22.13 17.35
C GLY A 123 -5.88 23.20 17.15
N SER A 124 -5.73 24.39 17.74
CA SER A 124 -6.62 25.53 17.53
C SER A 124 -5.98 26.84 17.98
N SER A 125 -6.21 27.92 17.23
CA SER A 125 -5.77 29.26 17.59
C SER A 125 -6.54 29.86 18.78
N ILE A 126 -7.75 29.37 19.09
CA ILE A 126 -8.63 29.92 20.14
C ILE A 126 -8.66 29.08 21.42
N MET A 127 -8.22 27.81 21.36
CA MET A 127 -8.21 26.90 22.51
C MET A 127 -6.75 26.60 22.90
N PRO A 128 -6.15 27.37 23.82
CA PRO A 128 -4.80 27.13 24.30
C PRO A 128 -4.64 25.69 24.80
N GLY A 129 -3.59 25.01 24.36
CA GLY A 129 -3.27 23.64 24.78
C GLY A 129 -4.08 22.54 24.09
N LYS A 130 -5.04 22.87 23.20
CA LYS A 130 -5.73 21.85 22.38
C LYS A 130 -4.75 21.23 21.39
N ILE A 131 -4.65 19.91 21.37
CA ILE A 131 -3.84 19.12 20.43
C ILE A 131 -4.77 18.15 19.70
N ASN A 132 -4.66 18.09 18.37
CA ASN A 132 -5.43 17.15 17.55
C ASN A 132 -4.53 15.99 17.09
N PRO A 133 -5.07 14.77 16.88
CA PRO A 133 -4.32 13.64 16.36
C PRO A 133 -4.17 13.73 14.82
N SER A 134 -3.63 14.84 14.32
CA SER A 134 -3.60 15.19 12.90
C SER A 134 -2.84 14.20 12.02
N ILE A 135 -1.84 13.50 12.57
CA ILE A 135 -1.14 12.42 11.86
C ILE A 135 -2.07 11.24 11.58
N CYS A 136 -2.90 10.85 12.55
CA CYS A 136 -3.88 9.79 12.33
C CYS A 136 -4.94 10.23 11.32
N GLU A 137 -5.34 11.51 11.35
CA GLU A 137 -6.27 12.10 10.38
C GLU A 137 -5.70 12.10 8.95
N ALA A 138 -4.41 12.42 8.80
CA ALA A 138 -3.71 12.34 7.53
C ALA A 138 -3.61 10.89 7.02
N ILE A 139 -3.34 9.92 7.91
CA ILE A 139 -3.34 8.50 7.55
C ILE A 139 -4.73 8.06 7.07
N ASN A 140 -5.81 8.44 7.77
CA ASN A 140 -7.17 8.12 7.33
C ASN A 140 -7.44 8.65 5.91
N GLN A 141 -7.06 9.89 5.62
CA GLN A 141 -7.24 10.49 4.28
C GLN A 141 -6.43 9.75 3.20
N VAL A 142 -5.18 9.37 3.50
CA VAL A 142 -4.36 8.52 2.63
C VAL A 142 -5.07 7.20 2.35
N CYS A 143 -5.63 6.54 3.38
CA CYS A 143 -6.32 5.27 3.24
C CYS A 143 -7.54 5.39 2.31
N PHE A 144 -8.36 6.44 2.48
CA PHE A 144 -9.50 6.68 1.59
C PHE A 144 -9.10 6.91 0.14
N LYS A 145 -7.98 7.61 -0.10
CA LYS A 145 -7.44 7.80 -1.44
C LYS A 145 -7.00 6.48 -2.07
N VAL A 146 -6.36 5.59 -1.29
CA VAL A 146 -5.99 4.24 -1.73
C VAL A 146 -7.22 3.41 -2.08
N PHE A 147 -8.31 3.48 -1.29
CA PHE A 147 -9.55 2.77 -1.59
C PHE A 147 -10.14 3.21 -2.94
N GLY A 148 -10.16 4.52 -3.19
CA GLY A 148 -10.60 5.06 -4.49
C GLY A 148 -9.70 4.60 -5.64
N ASN A 149 -8.38 4.66 -5.46
CA ASN A 149 -7.42 4.21 -6.48
C ASN A 149 -7.57 2.72 -6.80
N ASP A 150 -7.80 1.86 -5.80
CA ASP A 150 -8.02 0.43 -6.01
C ASP A 150 -9.30 0.16 -6.82
N LEU A 151 -10.38 0.89 -6.55
CA LEU A 151 -11.60 0.80 -7.34
C LEU A 151 -11.37 1.23 -8.80
N THR A 152 -10.62 2.33 -9.01
CA THR A 152 -10.22 2.78 -10.35
C THR A 152 -9.42 1.70 -11.07
N ILE A 153 -8.39 1.13 -10.42
CA ILE A 153 -7.56 0.06 -11.00
C ILE A 153 -8.41 -1.15 -11.35
N THR A 154 -9.28 -1.60 -10.44
CA THR A 154 -10.18 -2.73 -10.67
C THR A 154 -11.03 -2.54 -11.93
N ASN A 155 -11.67 -1.38 -12.08
CA ASN A 155 -12.49 -1.07 -13.25
C ASN A 155 -11.66 -0.98 -14.53
N CYS A 156 -10.48 -0.38 -14.50
CA CYS A 156 -9.58 -0.31 -15.66
C CYS A 156 -9.09 -1.71 -16.09
N CYS A 157 -8.73 -2.57 -15.14
CA CYS A 157 -8.31 -3.95 -15.45
C CYS A 157 -9.47 -4.75 -16.07
N ALA A 158 -10.71 -4.54 -15.61
CA ALA A 158 -11.90 -5.20 -16.15
C ALA A 158 -12.33 -4.71 -17.54
N ALA A 159 -11.83 -3.55 -17.98
CA ALA A 159 -12.19 -2.91 -19.25
C ALA A 159 -11.28 -3.30 -20.43
N GLY A 160 -10.47 -4.36 -20.29
CA GLY A 160 -9.67 -4.90 -21.40
C GLY A 160 -10.54 -5.34 -22.57
N GLN A 161 -10.04 -5.15 -23.80
CA GLN A 161 -10.77 -5.49 -25.02
C GLN A 161 -9.86 -6.29 -25.95
N LEU A 162 -10.24 -7.54 -26.19
CA LEU A 162 -9.49 -8.46 -27.08
C LEU A 162 -8.01 -8.51 -26.68
N GLU A 163 -7.08 -8.25 -27.60
CA GLU A 163 -5.65 -8.46 -27.43
C GLU A 163 -4.93 -7.48 -26.50
N LEU A 164 -5.56 -6.41 -26.03
CA LEU A 164 -4.87 -5.37 -25.24
C LEU A 164 -5.78 -4.68 -24.23
N ASN A 165 -5.24 -4.39 -23.05
CA ASN A 165 -5.83 -3.40 -22.15
C ASN A 165 -5.15 -2.04 -22.32
N THR A 166 -5.86 -1.06 -22.89
CA THR A 166 -5.32 0.29 -23.17
C THR A 166 -5.33 1.23 -21.96
N HIS A 167 -5.91 0.82 -20.83
CA HIS A 167 -6.03 1.63 -19.62
C HIS A 167 -4.78 1.58 -18.71
N MET A 168 -3.70 0.94 -19.16
CA MET A 168 -2.41 0.84 -18.45
C MET A 168 -1.91 2.18 -17.86
N PRO A 169 -2.03 3.35 -18.52
CA PRO A 169 -1.57 4.61 -17.95
C PRO A 169 -2.29 4.99 -16.64
N VAL A 170 -3.61 4.81 -16.59
CA VAL A 170 -4.42 5.12 -15.40
C VAL A 170 -4.13 4.13 -14.28
N ILE A 171 -3.97 2.85 -14.64
CA ILE A 171 -3.60 1.78 -13.70
C ILE A 171 -2.25 2.11 -13.06
N ALA A 172 -1.23 2.39 -13.87
CA ALA A 172 0.12 2.67 -13.41
C ALA A 172 0.17 3.93 -12.51
N TYR A 173 -0.47 5.02 -12.94
CA TYR A 173 -0.53 6.26 -12.15
C TYR A 173 -1.17 6.02 -10.78
N SER A 174 -2.35 5.40 -10.76
CA SER A 174 -3.11 5.16 -9.52
C SER A 174 -2.35 4.23 -8.57
N LEU A 175 -1.67 3.21 -9.11
CA LEU A 175 -0.89 2.28 -8.31
C LEU A 175 0.34 2.95 -7.69
N ILE A 176 1.12 3.68 -8.50
CA ILE A 176 2.32 4.38 -8.03
C ILE A 176 1.93 5.47 -7.01
N GLU A 177 0.83 6.18 -7.25
CA GLU A 177 0.27 7.15 -6.29
C GLU A 177 -0.03 6.46 -4.96
N SER A 178 -0.79 5.36 -4.97
CA SER A 178 -1.12 4.58 -3.76
C SER A 178 0.12 4.14 -2.98
N ILE A 179 1.13 3.58 -3.66
CA ILE A 179 2.40 3.18 -3.04
C ILE A 179 3.08 4.38 -2.37
N LYS A 180 3.16 5.51 -3.08
CA LYS A 180 3.84 6.71 -2.60
C LYS A 180 3.15 7.32 -1.38
N ILE A 181 1.82 7.51 -1.46
CA ILE A 181 1.07 8.14 -0.36
C ILE A 181 1.01 7.23 0.87
N LEU A 182 0.87 5.91 0.71
CA LEU A 182 0.94 4.96 1.83
C LEU A 182 2.31 4.99 2.49
N THR A 183 3.38 4.91 1.69
CA THR A 183 4.76 4.93 2.22
C THR A 183 5.01 6.22 3.00
N ASN A 184 4.61 7.37 2.45
CA ASN A 184 4.76 8.67 3.12
C ASN A 184 3.92 8.76 4.40
N GLY A 185 2.66 8.30 4.36
CA GLY A 185 1.78 8.27 5.53
C GLY A 185 2.32 7.39 6.66
N ILE A 186 2.81 6.19 6.33
CA ILE A 186 3.44 5.27 7.29
C ILE A 186 4.72 5.89 7.88
N ASN A 187 5.57 6.49 7.05
CA ASN A 187 6.79 7.13 7.53
C ASN A 187 6.48 8.30 8.47
N CYS A 188 5.48 9.13 8.14
CA CYS A 188 4.99 10.18 9.02
C CYS A 188 4.47 9.62 10.36
N GLY A 189 3.69 8.54 10.31
CA GLY A 189 3.17 7.84 11.49
C GLY A 189 4.25 7.23 12.38
N LYS A 190 5.33 6.68 11.81
CA LYS A 190 6.46 6.10 12.56
C LYS A 190 7.10 7.11 13.51
N PHE A 191 7.32 8.33 13.05
CA PHE A 191 7.90 9.42 13.85
C PHE A 191 7.05 9.78 15.09
N VAL A 192 5.75 9.45 15.08
CA VAL A 192 4.81 9.89 16.13
C VAL A 192 4.41 8.73 17.04
N VAL A 193 4.10 7.55 16.48
CA VAL A 193 3.54 6.43 17.27
C VAL A 193 4.62 5.54 17.89
N PHE A 194 5.80 5.40 17.30
CA PHE A 194 6.81 4.46 17.80
C PHE A 194 7.96 5.14 18.56
N ASP A 195 8.37 6.33 18.15
CA ASP A 195 9.51 7.00 18.79
C ASP A 195 9.14 7.71 20.10
N ASN A 196 7.89 8.18 20.25
CA ASN A 196 7.49 9.04 21.37
C ASN A 196 6.33 8.50 22.23
N CYS A 197 5.40 7.71 21.66
CA CYS A 197 4.31 7.11 22.44
C CYS A 197 4.77 5.92 23.29
N ILE A 198 5.49 4.94 22.73
CA ILE A 198 5.80 3.69 23.46
C ILE A 198 6.93 3.90 24.49
N LYS A 199 7.85 4.86 24.27
CA LYS A 199 8.97 5.14 25.19
C LYS A 199 8.56 5.92 26.45
N SER A 200 7.39 6.54 26.47
CA SER A 200 6.94 7.38 27.60
C SER A 200 6.02 6.64 28.58
N TYR A 201 5.68 5.37 28.32
CA TYR A 201 4.91 4.54 29.23
C TYR A 201 5.80 3.75 30.19
N THR A 202 6.21 4.38 31.28
CA THR A 202 6.36 3.69 32.57
C THR A 202 4.97 3.54 33.17
N TRP A 203 4.33 2.38 32.98
CA TRP A 203 3.30 1.92 33.90
C TRP A 203 4.00 1.02 34.92
N LEU A 204 3.71 1.25 36.21
CA LEU A 204 4.12 0.42 37.34
C LEU A 204 3.82 -1.07 37.11
#